data_AF-A0A972NSM0-F1
#
_entry.id   AF-A0A972NSM0-F1
#
_cell.length_a   1.000
_cell.length_b   1.000
_cell.length_c   1.000
_cell.angle_alpha   90.00
_cell.angle_beta   90.00
_cell.angle_gamma   90.00
#
_symmetry.space_group_name_H-M   'P 1'
#
loop_
_entity.id
_entity.type
_entity.pdbx_description
1 polymer ?
#
loop_
_entity_poly.entity_id
_entity_poly.type
_entity_poly.pdbx_seq_one_letter_code
_entity_poly.pdbx_strand_id
1 'polypeptide(L)'
;MTFLKSPPATPDAVADEYAATISGSSLPKYRIPETSSDRRAVFDLMRDELFMDGNSRQNVTTFCTTYANDEVRRLMDLSIALYLIACMLMYAAAIQLRYSAPALPRPFTVPGGSGGMWLTAGIGFAGVLFSFVVSFFPPDQLPVGSPWLYTGLVVLGIVVFAGIPLIIHHVRRSDWATVHDAPLVRPAVIPLK
;
A
#
# COMPACT_ATOMS: atom_id res chain seq x y z
N MET A 1 16.21 15.95 -34.40
CA MET A 1 15.30 17.12 -34.28
C MET A 1 14.24 17.00 -35.36
N THR A 2 13.14 16.32 -35.07
CA THR A 2 11.97 16.30 -35.95
C THR A 2 10.77 16.58 -35.08
N PHE A 3 10.44 17.87 -35.00
CA PHE A 3 9.25 18.39 -34.34
C PHE A 3 8.02 17.74 -35.00
N LEU A 4 7.32 16.87 -34.27
CA LEU A 4 5.99 16.42 -34.65
C LEU A 4 5.04 17.63 -34.51
N LYS A 5 4.80 18.27 -35.65
CA LYS A 5 3.76 19.26 -35.88
C LYS A 5 2.41 18.69 -35.44
N SER A 6 1.84 19.22 -34.37
CA SER A 6 0.47 18.93 -33.96
C SER A 6 -0.50 19.29 -35.11
N PRO A 7 -1.44 18.41 -35.47
CA PRO A 7 -2.44 18.72 -36.49
C PRO A 7 -3.36 19.86 -36.01
N PRO A 8 -3.88 20.69 -36.93
CA PRO A 8 -4.66 21.88 -36.59
C PRO A 8 -5.96 21.49 -35.88
N ALA A 9 -6.31 22.24 -34.84
CA ALA A 9 -7.56 22.11 -34.10
C ALA A 9 -8.74 22.34 -35.06
N THR A 10 -9.53 21.29 -35.29
CA THR A 10 -10.84 21.40 -35.92
C THR A 10 -11.85 22.01 -34.93
N PRO A 11 -12.72 22.95 -35.34
CA PRO A 11 -13.60 23.71 -34.45
C PRO A 11 -14.82 22.95 -33.88
N ASP A 12 -14.78 21.62 -33.80
CA ASP A 12 -15.96 20.79 -33.49
C ASP A 12 -15.67 19.76 -32.37
N ALA A 13 -14.58 19.92 -31.62
CA ALA A 13 -14.18 19.00 -30.55
C ALA A 13 -14.96 19.19 -29.24
N VAL A 14 -16.25 19.48 -29.34
CA VAL A 14 -17.23 19.03 -28.33
C VAL A 14 -17.59 17.60 -28.75
N ALA A 15 -16.62 16.69 -28.67
CA ALA A 15 -16.95 15.27 -28.65
C ALA A 15 -17.72 15.08 -27.35
N ASP A 16 -19.04 15.11 -27.46
CA ASP A 16 -19.98 14.92 -26.38
C ASP A 16 -19.58 13.62 -25.67
N GLU A 17 -19.05 13.72 -24.45
CA GLU A 17 -18.44 12.60 -23.72
C GLU A 17 -19.46 11.48 -23.47
N TYR A 18 -20.74 11.85 -23.40
CA TYR A 18 -21.92 10.98 -23.33
C TYR A 18 -22.32 10.33 -24.66
N ALA A 19 -21.77 10.78 -25.80
CA ALA A 19 -21.97 10.17 -27.11
C ALA A 19 -20.90 9.13 -27.46
N ALA A 20 -19.87 8.96 -26.62
CA ALA A 20 -18.91 7.88 -26.76
C ALA A 20 -19.62 6.52 -26.54
N THR A 21 -19.37 5.55 -27.44
CA THR A 21 -20.00 4.20 -27.44
C THR A 21 -19.92 3.46 -26.09
N ILE A 22 -18.99 3.85 -25.22
CA ILE A 22 -18.77 3.27 -23.88
C ILE A 22 -19.79 3.79 -22.86
N SER A 23 -20.32 5.01 -23.03
CA SER A 23 -21.28 5.63 -22.10
C SER A 23 -22.67 5.00 -22.14
N GLY A 24 -23.02 4.31 -23.23
CA GLY A 24 -24.31 3.62 -23.39
C GLY A 24 -24.34 2.20 -22.82
N SER A 25 -23.20 1.69 -22.33
CA SER A 25 -23.07 0.31 -21.84
C SER A 25 -22.63 0.29 -20.38
N SER A 26 -23.29 -0.50 -19.54
CA SER A 26 -22.87 -0.74 -18.16
C SER A 26 -21.42 -1.25 -18.09
N LEU A 27 -20.67 -0.88 -17.04
CA LEU A 27 -19.29 -1.31 -16.85
C LEU A 27 -19.16 -2.84 -16.99
N PRO A 28 -18.20 -3.35 -17.79
CA PRO A 28 -18.04 -4.79 -17.99
C PRO A 28 -17.65 -5.48 -16.68
N LYS A 29 -18.58 -6.27 -16.13
CA LYS A 29 -18.43 -6.93 -14.80
C LYS A 29 -17.64 -8.25 -14.84
N TYR A 30 -17.53 -8.88 -16.01
CA TYR A 30 -17.09 -10.28 -16.14
C TYR A 30 -15.92 -10.49 -17.11
N ARG A 31 -15.47 -9.44 -17.81
CA ARG A 31 -14.36 -9.53 -18.78
C ARG A 31 -13.55 -8.25 -18.76
N ILE A 32 -12.23 -8.38 -18.81
CA ILE A 32 -11.32 -7.24 -18.98
C ILE A 32 -11.48 -6.72 -20.43
N PRO A 33 -11.72 -5.41 -20.65
CA PRO A 33 -11.83 -4.83 -21.99
C PRO A 33 -10.55 -5.02 -22.81
N GLU A 34 -10.68 -5.37 -24.09
CA GLU A 34 -9.53 -5.52 -25.01
C GLU A 34 -9.04 -4.18 -25.57
N THR A 35 -9.86 -3.12 -25.48
CA THR A 35 -9.58 -1.79 -26.03
C THR A 35 -9.39 -0.76 -24.91
N SER A 36 -8.40 0.13 -25.07
CA SER A 36 -8.17 1.24 -24.13
C SER A 36 -9.26 2.29 -24.28
N SER A 37 -9.93 2.62 -23.18
CA SER A 37 -10.93 3.69 -23.11
C SER A 37 -10.31 5.00 -22.63
N ASP A 38 -10.97 6.13 -22.89
CA ASP A 38 -10.51 7.42 -22.38
C ASP A 38 -10.58 7.46 -20.84
N ARG A 39 -9.56 8.05 -20.21
CA ARG A 39 -9.43 8.06 -18.74
C ARG A 39 -10.58 8.82 -18.07
N ARG A 40 -11.04 9.92 -18.67
CA ARG A 40 -12.09 10.77 -18.08
C ARG A 40 -13.45 10.07 -18.14
N ALA A 41 -13.78 9.51 -19.31
CA ALA A 41 -14.99 8.72 -19.50
C ALA A 41 -15.09 7.52 -18.53
N VAL A 42 -13.99 6.80 -18.29
CA VAL A 42 -13.97 5.67 -17.32
C VAL A 42 -14.17 6.15 -15.89
N PHE A 43 -13.53 7.26 -15.52
CA PHE A 43 -13.62 7.82 -14.18
C PHE A 43 -15.02 8.35 -13.87
N ASP A 44 -15.65 9.03 -14.83
CA ASP A 44 -17.01 9.54 -14.66
C ASP A 44 -18.03 8.40 -14.65
N LEU A 45 -17.87 7.36 -15.47
CA LEU A 45 -18.74 6.17 -15.40
C LEU A 45 -18.62 5.42 -14.06
N MET A 46 -17.41 5.30 -13.51
CA MET A 46 -17.20 4.73 -12.17
C MET A 46 -17.81 5.61 -11.07
N ARG A 47 -17.66 6.93 -11.20
CA ARG A 47 -18.23 7.89 -10.26
C ARG A 47 -19.76 7.85 -10.29
N ASP A 48 -20.35 7.71 -11.47
CA ASP A 48 -21.81 7.64 -11.64
C ASP A 48 -22.38 6.36 -11.03
N GLU A 49 -21.69 5.22 -11.17
CA GLU A 49 -22.05 4.00 -10.43
C GLU A 49 -21.88 4.17 -8.91
N LEU A 50 -20.76 4.76 -8.44
CA LEU A 50 -20.54 5.04 -7.02
C LEU A 50 -21.54 6.07 -6.46
N PHE A 51 -22.08 6.95 -7.30
CA PHE A 51 -23.13 7.89 -6.89
C PHE A 51 -24.44 7.16 -6.58
N MET A 52 -24.70 6.02 -7.22
CA MET A 52 -25.85 5.17 -6.93
C MET A 52 -25.73 4.40 -5.60
N ASP A 53 -24.53 4.22 -5.05
CA ASP A 53 -24.31 3.59 -3.73
C ASP A 53 -24.81 4.45 -2.55
N GLY A 54 -25.21 5.70 -2.83
CA GLY A 54 -25.81 6.60 -1.86
C GLY A 54 -24.81 7.09 -0.80
N ASN A 55 -25.25 8.10 -0.03
CA ASN A 55 -24.38 8.68 0.99
C ASN A 55 -24.28 7.76 2.20
N SER A 56 -23.11 7.18 2.46
CA SER A 56 -22.88 6.31 3.63
C SER A 56 -23.18 7.00 4.96
N ARG A 57 -23.11 8.34 5.06
CA ARG A 57 -23.47 9.09 6.28
C ARG A 57 -24.97 9.08 6.58
N GLN A 58 -25.80 8.81 5.59
CA GLN A 58 -27.25 8.68 5.73
C GLN A 58 -27.68 7.21 5.93
N ASN A 59 -26.75 6.25 5.87
CA ASN A 59 -27.04 4.85 6.12
C ASN A 59 -27.18 4.59 7.62
N VAL A 60 -28.42 4.54 8.10
CA VAL A 60 -28.76 4.26 9.51
C VAL A 60 -28.81 2.77 9.85
N THR A 61 -28.65 1.89 8.86
CA THR A 61 -28.75 0.43 9.03
C THR A 61 -27.42 -0.21 9.40
N THR A 62 -26.29 0.49 9.18
CA THR A 62 -24.95 -0.04 9.50
C THR A 62 -24.46 0.40 10.89
N PHE A 63 -23.72 -0.50 11.55
CA PHE A 63 -22.98 -0.20 12.79
C PHE A 63 -21.52 0.22 12.54
N CYS A 64 -21.05 0.15 11.29
CA CYS A 64 -19.70 0.59 10.93
C CYS A 64 -19.58 2.11 10.99
N THR A 65 -18.41 2.63 11.36
CA THR A 65 -18.13 4.07 11.35
C THR A 65 -18.13 4.60 9.91
N THR A 66 -19.11 5.45 9.55
CA THR A 66 -19.26 6.02 8.20
C THR A 66 -18.71 7.45 8.07
N TYR A 67 -18.24 8.03 9.17
CA TYR A 67 -17.64 9.36 9.21
C TYR A 67 -16.32 9.32 9.98
N ALA A 68 -15.28 9.88 9.36
CA ALA A 68 -14.00 10.10 9.99
C ALA A 68 -13.69 11.60 9.92
N ASN A 69 -13.37 12.20 11.07
CA ASN A 69 -12.92 13.58 11.15
C ASN A 69 -11.64 13.77 10.34
N ASP A 70 -11.38 14.99 9.87
CA ASP A 70 -10.18 15.26 9.08
C ASP A 70 -8.89 14.98 9.86
N GLU A 71 -8.87 15.18 11.18
CA GLU A 71 -7.76 14.78 12.06
C GLU A 71 -7.50 13.27 12.03
N VAL A 72 -8.57 12.46 12.06
CA VAL A 72 -8.47 10.99 12.00
C VAL A 72 -7.94 10.55 10.63
N ARG A 73 -8.35 11.22 9.55
CA ARG A 73 -7.82 10.97 8.20
C ARG A 73 -6.32 11.26 8.12
N ARG A 74 -5.87 12.38 8.69
CA ARG A 74 -4.42 12.70 8.76
C ARG A 74 -3.63 11.67 9.56
N LEU A 75 -4.19 11.20 10.68
CA LEU A 75 -3.57 10.15 11.48
C LEU A 75 -3.50 8.83 10.71
N MET A 76 -4.56 8.47 9.97
CA MET A 76 -4.57 7.29 9.10
C MET A 76 -3.49 7.38 8.02
N ASP A 77 -3.36 8.52 7.33
CA ASP A 77 -2.30 8.72 6.33
C ASP A 77 -0.90 8.52 6.94
N LEU A 78 -0.64 9.12 8.11
CA LEU A 78 0.64 8.94 8.82
C LEU A 78 0.86 7.48 9.24
N SER A 79 -0.19 6.79 9.68
CA SER A 79 -0.11 5.38 10.09
C SER A 79 0.21 4.45 8.91
N ILE A 80 -0.33 4.75 7.72
CA ILE A 80 -0.04 4.00 6.49
C ILE A 80 1.42 4.19 6.13
N ALA A 81 1.95 5.41 6.20
CA ALA A 81 3.37 5.67 5.94
C ALA A 81 4.29 4.91 6.91
N LEU A 82 3.94 4.86 8.21
CA LEU A 82 4.69 4.08 9.20
C LEU A 82 4.63 2.58 8.91
N TYR A 83 3.48 2.06 8.48
CA TYR A 83 3.32 0.66 8.10
C TYR A 83 4.20 0.27 6.91
N LEU A 84 4.33 1.15 5.90
CA LEU A 84 5.22 0.91 4.77
C LEU A 84 6.69 0.74 5.22
N ILE A 85 7.15 1.52 6.19
CA ILE A 85 8.52 1.39 6.74
C ILE A 85 8.68 0.06 7.49
N ALA A 86 7.69 -0.34 8.29
CA ALA A 86 7.70 -1.63 8.96
C ALA A 86 7.76 -2.78 7.94
N CYS A 87 7.05 -2.68 6.81
CA CYS A 87 7.15 -3.64 5.71
C CYS A 87 8.55 -3.67 5.09
N MET A 88 9.21 -2.51 4.90
CA MET A 88 10.61 -2.49 4.42
C MET A 88 11.56 -3.22 5.38
N LEU A 89 11.45 -2.95 6.69
CA LEU A 89 12.23 -3.63 7.72
C LEU A 89 11.93 -5.14 7.75
N MET A 90 10.67 -5.52 7.58
CA MET A 90 10.25 -6.92 7.51
C MET A 90 10.90 -7.65 6.32
N TYR A 91 10.93 -7.04 5.12
CA TYR A 91 11.59 -7.65 3.97
C TYR A 91 13.11 -7.75 4.17
N ALA A 92 13.74 -6.73 4.75
CA ALA A 92 15.17 -6.77 5.09
C ALA A 92 15.47 -7.87 6.14
N ALA A 93 14.64 -7.99 7.17
CA ALA A 93 14.75 -9.02 8.19
C ALA A 93 14.52 -10.43 7.62
N ALA A 94 13.60 -10.60 6.67
CA ALA A 94 13.36 -11.89 6.01
C ALA A 94 14.59 -12.37 5.23
N ILE A 95 15.27 -11.45 4.53
CA ILE A 95 16.54 -11.74 3.85
C ILE A 95 17.62 -12.04 4.89
N GLN A 96 17.81 -11.20 5.90
CA GLN A 96 18.83 -11.37 6.94
C GLN A 96 18.65 -12.71 7.68
N LEU A 97 17.43 -13.05 8.09
CA LEU A 97 17.12 -14.30 8.81
C LEU A 97 17.32 -15.54 7.94
N ARG A 98 17.28 -15.42 6.60
CA ARG A 98 17.62 -16.52 5.70
C ARG A 98 19.11 -16.89 5.80
N TYR A 99 19.98 -15.92 6.08
CA TYR A 99 21.42 -16.13 6.23
C TYR A 99 21.85 -16.35 7.67
N SER A 100 21.30 -15.59 8.62
CA SER A 100 21.74 -15.63 10.03
C SER A 100 21.23 -16.84 10.82
N ALA A 101 20.08 -17.42 10.44
CA ALA A 101 19.54 -18.61 11.11
C ALA A 101 18.90 -19.61 10.11
N PRO A 102 19.71 -20.30 9.30
CA PRO A 102 19.23 -21.24 8.29
C PRO A 102 18.66 -22.54 8.89
N ALA A 103 19.09 -22.93 10.11
CA ALA A 103 18.77 -24.21 10.74
C ALA A 103 17.43 -24.24 11.52
N LEU A 104 16.69 -23.13 11.58
CA LEU A 104 15.37 -23.10 12.23
C LEU A 104 14.36 -23.94 11.41
N PRO A 105 13.56 -24.82 12.03
CA PRO A 105 12.48 -25.54 11.34
C PRO A 105 11.42 -24.53 10.88
N ARG A 106 11.30 -24.32 9.56
CA ARG A 106 10.37 -23.34 8.97
C ARG A 106 9.08 -24.04 8.54
N PRO A 107 7.90 -23.67 9.09
CA PRO A 107 6.62 -24.24 8.67
C PRO A 107 6.29 -23.98 7.19
N PHE A 108 6.84 -22.90 6.64
CA PHE A 108 6.67 -22.52 5.25
C PHE A 108 8.03 -22.14 4.64
N THR A 109 8.32 -22.65 3.44
CA THR A 109 9.53 -22.33 2.70
C THR A 109 9.15 -21.74 1.36
N VAL A 110 9.79 -20.62 1.01
CA VAL A 110 9.61 -20.00 -0.31
C VAL A 110 10.18 -20.97 -1.36
N PRO A 111 9.40 -21.35 -2.39
CA PRO A 111 9.89 -22.22 -3.46
C PRO A 111 11.07 -21.53 -4.18
N GLY A 112 12.13 -22.29 -4.48
CA GLY A 112 13.34 -21.76 -5.13
C GLY A 112 14.52 -21.39 -4.21
N GLY A 113 14.50 -21.83 -2.95
CA GLY A 113 15.68 -21.74 -2.07
C GLY A 113 16.08 -20.30 -1.72
N SER A 114 17.37 -19.97 -1.79
CA SER A 114 17.87 -18.61 -1.49
C SER A 114 17.59 -17.61 -2.62
N GLY A 115 17.55 -18.07 -3.88
CA GLY A 115 17.22 -17.24 -5.03
C GLY A 115 15.74 -16.84 -5.05
N GLY A 116 14.83 -17.77 -4.75
CA GLY A 116 13.39 -17.49 -4.64
C GLY A 116 13.05 -16.49 -3.53
N MET A 117 13.76 -16.57 -2.40
CA MET A 117 13.64 -15.59 -1.31
C MET A 117 14.05 -14.17 -1.76
N TRP A 118 15.19 -14.03 -2.44
CA TRP A 118 15.67 -12.73 -2.94
C TRP A 118 14.75 -12.12 -3.98
N LEU A 119 14.20 -12.94 -4.87
CA LEU A 119 13.26 -12.47 -5.89
C LEU A 119 11.95 -12.00 -5.25
N THR A 120 11.38 -12.78 -4.34
CA THR A 120 10.10 -12.45 -3.69
C THR A 120 10.24 -11.25 -2.73
N ALA A 121 11.28 -11.24 -1.89
CA ALA A 121 11.54 -10.15 -0.97
C ALA A 121 12.00 -8.88 -1.68
N GLY A 122 12.78 -9.01 -2.76
CA GLY A 122 13.25 -7.89 -3.58
C GLY A 122 12.12 -7.20 -4.32
N ILE A 123 11.20 -7.97 -4.95
CA ILE A 123 10.00 -7.41 -5.59
C ILE A 123 9.10 -6.74 -4.56
N GLY A 124 8.86 -7.39 -3.41
CA GLY A 124 8.07 -6.82 -2.32
C GLY A 124 8.68 -5.53 -1.77
N PHE A 125 10.00 -5.51 -1.55
CA PHE A 125 10.73 -4.33 -1.10
C PHE A 125 10.65 -3.20 -2.13
N ALA A 126 10.86 -3.47 -3.41
CA ALA A 126 10.76 -2.47 -4.48
C ALA A 126 9.36 -1.87 -4.58
N GLY A 127 8.31 -2.68 -4.46
CA GLY A 127 6.92 -2.21 -4.46
C GLY A 127 6.60 -1.31 -3.27
N VAL A 128 7.01 -1.69 -2.06
CA VAL A 128 6.81 -0.87 -0.86
C VAL A 128 7.65 0.41 -0.91
N LEU A 129 8.89 0.34 -1.45
CA LEU A 129 9.73 1.51 -1.68
C LEU A 129 9.09 2.49 -2.65
N PHE A 130 8.51 1.99 -3.74
CA PHE A 130 7.79 2.83 -4.68
C PHE A 130 6.56 3.50 -4.04
N SER A 131 5.72 2.74 -3.33
CA SER A 131 4.56 3.29 -2.61
C SER A 131 4.95 4.32 -1.56
N PHE A 132 6.09 4.14 -0.89
CA PHE A 132 6.63 5.12 0.05
C PHE A 132 7.04 6.42 -0.65
N VAL A 133 7.66 6.33 -1.84
CA VAL A 133 7.99 7.52 -2.65
C VAL A 133 6.71 8.25 -3.09
N VAL A 134 5.67 7.52 -3.49
CA VAL A 134 4.37 8.10 -3.87
C VAL A 134 3.68 8.78 -2.68
N SER A 135 3.88 8.28 -1.46
CA SER A 135 3.31 8.87 -0.24
C SER A 135 3.78 10.30 0.04
N PHE A 136 4.87 10.77 -0.59
CA PHE A 136 5.32 12.17 -0.49
C PHE A 136 4.51 13.14 -1.35
N PHE A 137 3.62 12.64 -2.21
CA PHE A 137 2.68 13.45 -2.98
C PHE A 137 1.35 13.55 -2.23
N PRO A 138 1.07 14.68 -1.55
CA PRO A 138 -0.19 14.85 -0.83
C PRO A 138 -1.37 14.81 -1.80
N PRO A 139 -2.51 14.23 -1.42
CA PRO A 139 -3.73 14.33 -2.21
C PRO A 139 -4.20 15.79 -2.28
N ASP A 140 -4.59 16.24 -3.48
CA ASP A 140 -4.91 17.64 -3.82
C ASP A 140 -6.10 18.27 -3.06
N GLN A 141 -6.70 17.56 -2.11
CA GLN A 141 -7.97 17.93 -1.45
C GLN A 141 -7.79 18.52 -0.05
N LEU A 142 -6.55 18.84 0.35
CA LEU A 142 -6.24 19.37 1.67
C LEU A 142 -5.52 20.72 1.52
N PRO A 143 -6.01 21.82 2.12
CA PRO A 143 -5.30 23.09 2.18
C PRO A 143 -4.11 22.98 3.14
N VAL A 144 -3.11 22.20 2.75
CA VAL A 144 -1.80 22.18 3.39
C VAL A 144 -1.06 23.40 2.87
N GLY A 145 -1.14 24.51 3.62
CA GLY A 145 -0.69 25.83 3.16
C GLY A 145 0.67 25.87 2.46
N SER A 146 1.62 24.99 2.83
CA SER A 146 2.81 24.72 2.00
C SER A 146 3.13 23.22 1.91
N PRO A 147 3.37 22.69 0.69
CA PRO A 147 3.79 21.30 0.48
C PRO A 147 5.06 20.93 1.25
N TRP A 148 6.02 21.86 1.38
CA TRP A 148 7.28 21.62 2.09
C TRP A 148 7.09 21.38 3.58
N LEU A 149 6.17 22.09 4.24
CA LEU A 149 5.86 21.85 5.65
C LEU A 149 5.19 20.49 5.85
N TYR A 150 4.32 20.06 4.94
CA TYR A 150 3.71 18.72 4.99
C TYR A 150 4.77 17.62 4.84
N THR A 151 5.60 17.69 3.80
CA THR A 151 6.70 16.73 3.58
C THR A 151 7.65 16.72 4.77
N GLY A 152 8.00 17.90 5.31
CA GLY A 152 8.84 18.03 6.50
C GLY A 152 8.23 17.38 7.75
N LEU A 153 6.94 17.59 8.01
CA LEU A 153 6.21 16.96 9.12
C LEU A 153 6.11 15.45 8.98
N VAL A 154 5.87 14.94 7.77
CA VAL A 154 5.82 13.50 7.50
C VAL A 154 7.19 12.87 7.69
N VAL A 155 8.26 13.45 7.15
CA VAL A 155 9.64 12.96 7.34
C VAL A 155 10.03 13.01 8.82
N LEU A 156 9.76 14.12 9.52
CA LEU A 156 10.05 14.26 10.94
C LEU A 156 9.27 13.25 11.77
N GLY A 157 7.97 13.10 11.51
CA GLY A 157 7.12 12.12 12.17
C GLY A 157 7.62 10.70 11.95
N ILE A 158 7.98 10.34 10.71
CA ILE A 158 8.60 9.07 10.36
C ILE A 158 9.89 8.84 11.16
N VAL A 159 10.81 9.81 11.18
CA VAL A 159 12.09 9.67 11.88
C VAL A 159 11.89 9.49 13.37
N VAL A 160 10.97 10.24 13.99
CA VAL A 160 10.67 10.13 15.42
C VAL A 160 9.99 8.79 15.72
N PHE A 161 8.93 8.41 15.02
CA PHE A 161 8.15 7.19 15.30
C PHE A 161 8.87 5.90 14.89
N ALA A 162 9.72 5.91 13.87
CA ALA A 162 10.59 4.78 13.54
C ALA A 162 11.84 4.73 14.44
N GLY A 163 12.34 5.90 14.84
CA GLY A 163 13.48 6.02 15.74
C GLY A 163 13.18 5.49 17.14
N ILE A 164 12.00 5.77 17.71
CA ILE A 164 11.64 5.35 19.07
C ILE A 164 11.75 3.82 19.26
N PRO A 165 11.12 2.95 18.45
CA PRO A 165 11.27 1.50 18.55
C PRO A 165 12.72 1.02 18.34
N LEU A 166 13.48 1.65 17.44
CA LEU A 166 14.87 1.27 17.17
C LEU A 166 15.81 1.67 18.31
N ILE A 167 15.60 2.85 18.90
CA ILE A 167 16.34 3.31 20.08
C ILE A 167 16.02 2.42 21.28
N ILE A 168 14.74 2.09 21.50
CA ILE A 168 14.32 1.13 22.53
C ILE A 168 14.99 -0.23 22.28
N HIS A 169 15.06 -0.69 21.03
CA HIS A 169 15.76 -1.92 20.68
C HIS A 169 17.28 -1.84 20.97
N HIS A 170 17.91 -0.69 20.72
CA HIS A 170 19.35 -0.52 20.98
C HIS A 170 19.70 -0.40 22.47
N VAL A 171 18.79 0.16 23.27
CA VAL A 171 18.94 0.31 24.74
C VAL A 171 18.39 -0.93 25.49
N ARG A 172 17.90 -1.94 24.76
CA ARG A 172 17.34 -3.17 25.33
C ARG A 172 18.39 -3.90 26.17
N ARG A 173 18.10 -4.06 27.46
CA ARG A 173 18.87 -4.92 28.38
C ARG A 173 18.72 -6.40 28.00
N SER A 174 19.80 -7.18 28.18
CA SER A 174 19.83 -8.63 27.96
C SER A 174 18.85 -9.42 28.81
N ASP A 175 18.42 -8.85 29.94
CA ASP A 175 17.54 -9.50 30.94
C ASP A 175 16.05 -9.53 30.54
N TRP A 176 15.69 -8.91 29.40
CA TRP A 176 14.30 -8.84 28.93
C TRP A 176 13.90 -10.03 28.04
N ALA A 177 14.82 -10.95 27.76
CA ALA A 177 14.50 -12.25 27.20
C ALA A 177 13.85 -13.10 28.30
N THR A 178 12.53 -13.26 28.26
CA THR A 178 11.84 -14.18 29.17
C THR A 178 12.18 -15.62 28.81
N VAL A 179 12.05 -16.50 29.80
CA VAL A 179 12.37 -17.95 29.85
C VAL A 179 11.72 -18.82 28.74
N HIS A 180 11.04 -18.23 27.75
CA HIS A 180 10.52 -18.92 26.56
C HIS A 180 11.60 -19.31 25.52
N ASP A 181 12.87 -18.95 25.73
CA ASP A 181 14.02 -19.54 25.03
C ASP A 181 14.38 -20.95 25.54
N ALA A 182 13.41 -21.69 26.10
CA ALA A 182 13.59 -23.11 26.38
C ALA A 182 13.77 -23.84 25.04
N PRO A 183 14.80 -24.71 24.90
CA PRO A 183 15.00 -25.46 23.66
C PRO A 183 13.70 -26.18 23.32
N LEU A 184 13.19 -25.94 22.11
CA LEU A 184 11.99 -26.58 21.57
C LEU A 184 12.05 -28.06 21.93
N VAL A 185 11.19 -28.47 22.87
CA VAL A 185 11.03 -29.87 23.22
C VAL A 185 10.73 -30.59 21.92
N ARG A 186 11.65 -31.46 21.47
CA ARG A 186 11.39 -32.37 20.35
C ARG A 186 10.10 -33.09 20.72
N PRO A 187 9.02 -33.02 19.93
CA PRO A 187 7.89 -33.88 20.19
C PRO A 187 8.43 -35.31 20.19
N ALA A 188 8.28 -36.00 21.32
CA ALA A 188 8.63 -37.39 21.43
C ALA A 188 7.96 -38.10 20.26
N VAL A 189 8.77 -38.78 19.44
CA VAL A 189 8.27 -39.63 18.36
C VAL A 189 7.29 -40.60 19.00
N ILE A 190 5.99 -40.39 18.76
CA ILE A 190 4.95 -41.31 19.21
C ILE A 190 5.16 -42.58 18.39
N PRO A 191 5.48 -43.74 19.00
CA PRO A 191 5.57 -44.97 18.26
C PRO A 191 4.16 -45.31 17.77
N LEU A 192 3.98 -45.28 16.44
CA LEU A 192 2.85 -45.89 15.76
C LEU A 192 2.85 -47.38 16.10
N LYS A 193 1.83 -47.81 16.83
CA LYS A 193 1.50 -49.22 17.04
C LYS A 193 0.63 -49.72 15.91
#